data_AF-A0A318RRY5-F1
#
_entry.id   AF-A0A318RRY5-F1
#
_cell.length_a   1.000
_cell.length_b   1.000
_cell.length_c   1.000
_cell.angle_alpha   90.00
_cell.angle_beta   90.00
_cell.angle_gamma   90.00
#
_symmetry.space_group_name_H-M   'P 1'
#
loop_
_entity.id
_entity.type
_entity.pdbx_description
1 polymer ?
#
loop_
_entity_poly.entity_id
_entity_poly.type
_entity_poly.pdbx_seq_one_letter_code
_entity_poly.pdbx_strand_id
1 'polypeptide(L)'
;MQFQEVVNEVIGAVVPDDSGELASLTDQLITLPNATELKLALCVDRIDRLGLARRAGTTTSKWLQGNGAAPASAARWLRIGAGLSLRRPLPAYNRRTMTAAA
;
A
#
# COMPACT_ATOMS: atom_id res chain seq x y z
N MET A 1 -10.89 -0.03 17.51
CA MET A 1 -10.04 1.04 16.96
C MET A 1 -10.67 1.54 15.67
N GLN A 2 -11.23 2.74 15.70
CA GLN A 2 -11.67 3.40 14.47
C GLN A 2 -10.48 4.14 13.86
N PHE A 3 -10.28 4.07 12.54
CA PHE A 3 -9.14 4.75 11.88
C PHE A 3 -9.11 6.27 12.15
N GLN A 4 -10.26 6.88 12.41
CA GLN A 4 -10.36 8.30 12.76
C GLN A 4 -9.72 8.62 14.13
N GLU A 5 -9.79 7.72 15.11
CA GLU A 5 -9.14 7.88 16.40
C GLU A 5 -7.62 7.95 16.22
N VAL A 6 -7.05 6.99 15.47
CA VAL A 6 -5.61 6.95 15.16
C VAL A 6 -5.17 8.19 14.38
N VAL A 7 -5.97 8.64 13.42
CA VAL A 7 -5.66 9.87 12.66
C VAL A 7 -5.61 11.08 13.59
N ASN A 8 -6.59 11.23 14.48
CA ASN A 8 -6.62 12.33 15.44
C ASN A 8 -5.44 12.26 16.43
N GLU A 9 -5.07 11.07 16.88
CA GLU A 9 -3.88 10.86 17.73
C GLU A 9 -2.59 11.27 17.01
N VAL A 10 -2.41 10.88 15.75
CA VAL A 10 -1.23 11.25 14.95
C VAL A 10 -1.17 12.75 14.69
N ILE A 11 -2.29 13.39 14.35
CA ILE A 11 -2.36 14.84 14.13
C ILE A 11 -2.08 15.59 15.44
N GLY A 12 -2.57 15.08 16.57
CA GLY A 12 -2.38 15.67 17.90
C GLY A 12 -1.02 15.35 18.54
N ALA A 13 -0.19 14.50 17.93
CA ALA A 13 1.09 14.11 18.49
C ALA A 13 2.04 15.31 18.57
N VAL A 14 2.55 15.58 19.78
CA VAL A 14 3.56 16.60 20.02
C VAL A 14 4.92 16.04 19.58
N VAL A 15 5.67 16.82 18.81
CA VAL A 15 7.07 16.50 18.49
C VAL A 15 7.91 16.82 19.73
N PRO A 16 8.52 15.81 20.39
CA PRO A 16 9.28 16.04 21.61
C PRO A 16 10.66 16.65 21.31
N ASP A 17 11.17 17.44 22.25
CA ASP A 17 12.52 18.01 22.19
C ASP A 17 13.60 17.00 22.66
N ASP A 18 13.20 15.99 23.44
CA ASP A 18 14.11 14.92 23.86
C ASP A 18 14.47 14.00 22.70
N SER A 19 15.77 13.76 22.53
CA SER A 19 16.30 12.98 21.40
C SER A 19 15.84 11.51 21.39
N GLY A 20 15.67 10.89 22.56
CA GLY A 20 15.24 9.51 22.69
C GLY A 20 13.75 9.36 22.38
N GLU A 21 12.93 10.26 22.91
CA GLU A 21 11.50 10.34 22.61
C GLU A 21 11.25 10.67 21.14
N LEU A 22 12.03 11.59 20.54
CA LEU A 22 11.93 11.95 19.13
C LEU A 22 12.27 10.78 18.22
N ALA A 23 13.31 10.02 18.53
CA ALA A 23 13.68 8.82 17.78
C ALA A 23 12.55 7.77 17.84
N SER A 24 11.99 7.54 19.03
CA SER A 24 10.88 6.60 19.22
C SER A 24 9.62 7.03 18.46
N LEU A 25 9.25 8.31 18.53
CA LEU A 25 8.12 8.85 17.78
C LEU A 25 8.35 8.71 16.27
N THR A 26 9.56 8.99 15.80
CA THR A 26 9.91 8.86 14.38
C THR A 26 9.75 7.42 13.88
N ASP A 27 10.24 6.43 14.63
CA ASP A 27 10.08 5.00 14.27
C ASP A 27 8.60 4.59 14.19
N GLN A 28 7.80 5.04 15.14
CA GLN A 28 6.36 4.81 15.14
C GLN A 28 5.66 5.48 13.94
N LEU A 29 6.02 6.73 13.65
CA LEU A 29 5.51 7.50 12.51
C LEU A 29 6.02 6.99 11.16
N ILE A 30 7.06 6.16 11.11
CA ILE A 30 7.47 5.42 9.90
C ILE A 30 6.68 4.12 9.78
N THR A 31 6.48 3.42 10.90
CA THR A 31 5.79 2.12 10.92
C THR A 31 4.31 2.25 10.54
N LEU A 32 3.62 3.28 11.05
CA LEU A 32 2.22 3.52 10.76
C LEU A 32 1.91 3.73 9.25
N PRO A 33 2.60 4.65 8.53
CA PRO A 33 2.39 4.79 7.09
C PRO A 33 2.80 3.54 6.33
N ASN A 34 3.88 2.83 6.71
CA ASN A 34 4.24 1.57 6.06
C ASN A 34 3.09 0.54 6.10
N ALA A 35 2.46 0.37 7.27
CA ALA A 35 1.31 -0.51 7.42
C ALA A 35 0.09 -0.02 6.61
N THR A 36 -0.15 1.29 6.62
CA THR A 36 -1.26 1.92 5.89
C THR A 36 -1.09 1.79 4.38
N GLU A 37 0.11 2.04 3.86
CA GLU A 37 0.45 1.93 2.44
C GLU A 37 0.34 0.49 1.94
N LEU A 38 0.73 -0.51 2.76
CA LEU A 38 0.51 -1.92 2.44
C LEU A 38 -0.99 -2.23 2.31
N LYS A 39 -1.81 -1.79 3.27
CA LYS A 39 -3.27 -1.99 3.23
C LYS A 39 -3.90 -1.28 2.04
N LEU A 40 -3.45 -0.06 1.72
CA LEU A 40 -3.91 0.67 0.54
C LEU A 40 -3.56 -0.07 -0.75
N ALA A 41 -2.34 -0.58 -0.90
CA ALA A 41 -1.96 -1.38 -2.07
C ALA A 41 -2.85 -2.62 -2.24
N LEU A 42 -3.22 -3.31 -1.15
CA LEU A 42 -4.19 -4.41 -1.19
C LEU A 42 -5.60 -3.94 -1.57
N CYS A 43 -6.06 -2.80 -1.06
CA CYS A 43 -7.32 -2.20 -1.46
C CYS A 43 -7.34 -1.83 -2.94
N VAL A 44 -6.22 -1.30 -3.47
CA VAL A 44 -6.08 -0.96 -4.89
C VAL A 44 -6.23 -2.19 -5.78
N ASP A 45 -5.55 -3.31 -5.46
CA ASP A 45 -5.78 -4.59 -6.16
C ASP A 45 -7.25 -5.00 -6.12
N ARG A 46 -7.90 -4.86 -4.96
CA ARG A 46 -9.32 -5.22 -4.83
C ARG A 46 -10.24 -4.28 -5.62
N ILE A 47 -9.95 -2.98 -5.65
CA ILE A 47 -10.66 -1.97 -6.45
C ILE A 47 -10.57 -2.30 -7.94
N ASP A 48 -9.37 -2.65 -8.41
CA ASP A 48 -9.12 -3.06 -9.80
C ASP A 48 -9.90 -4.33 -10.15
N ARG A 49 -9.79 -5.39 -9.34
CA ARG A 49 -10.51 -6.66 -9.57
C ARG A 49 -12.02 -6.52 -9.56
N LEU A 50 -12.57 -5.67 -8.69
CA LEU A 50 -14.01 -5.39 -8.60
C LEU A 50 -14.49 -4.36 -9.64
N GLY A 51 -13.59 -3.83 -10.46
CA GLY A 51 -13.89 -2.81 -11.46
C GLY A 51 -14.56 -1.56 -10.87
N LEU A 52 -14.28 -1.22 -9.61
CA LEU A 52 -14.96 -0.15 -8.88
C LEU A 52 -14.73 1.21 -9.57
N ALA A 53 -13.48 1.53 -9.87
CA ALA A 53 -13.13 2.77 -10.57
C ALA A 53 -13.72 2.82 -11.98
N ARG A 54 -13.69 1.69 -12.71
CA ARG A 54 -14.26 1.59 -14.06
C ARG A 54 -15.77 1.84 -14.06
N ARG A 55 -16.51 1.30 -13.09
CA ARG A 55 -17.96 1.54 -12.95
C ARG A 55 -18.29 2.99 -12.64
N ALA A 56 -17.39 3.70 -11.97
CA ALA A 56 -17.48 5.14 -11.76
C ALA A 56 -16.97 5.98 -12.95
N GLY A 57 -16.69 5.37 -14.11
CA GLY A 57 -16.25 6.08 -15.32
C GLY A 57 -14.82 6.64 -15.25
N THR A 58 -13.99 6.12 -14.34
CA THR A 58 -12.63 6.61 -14.12
C THR A 58 -11.60 5.47 -14.09
N THR A 59 -10.32 5.83 -14.00
CA THR A 59 -9.23 4.85 -13.75
C THR A 59 -8.98 4.76 -12.26
N THR A 60 -8.44 3.64 -11.78
CA THR A 60 -8.11 3.50 -10.35
C THR A 60 -7.14 4.56 -9.86
N SER A 61 -6.16 4.96 -10.69
CA SER A 61 -5.26 6.09 -10.38
C SER A 61 -6.02 7.40 -10.17
N LYS A 62 -6.90 7.78 -11.12
CA LYS A 62 -7.72 9.00 -11.01
C LYS A 62 -8.74 8.92 -9.88
N TRP A 63 -9.28 7.73 -9.61
CA TRP A 63 -10.19 7.51 -8.49
C TRP A 63 -9.49 7.76 -7.15
N LEU A 64 -8.29 7.21 -6.94
CA LEU A 64 -7.50 7.45 -5.74
C LEU A 64 -7.15 8.94 -5.57
N GLN A 65 -6.73 9.59 -6.65
CA GLN A 65 -6.40 11.03 -6.63
C GLN A 65 -7.63 11.88 -6.31
N GLY A 66 -8.80 11.52 -6.86
CA GLY A 66 -10.07 12.16 -6.52
C GLY A 66 -10.50 11.97 -5.06
N ASN A 67 -9.98 10.94 -4.38
CA ASN A 67 -10.15 10.71 -2.94
C ASN A 67 -9.01 11.31 -2.10
N GLY A 68 -8.19 12.21 -2.67
CA GLY A 68 -7.16 12.95 -1.94
C GLY A 68 -5.76 12.32 -1.96
N ALA A 69 -5.55 11.20 -2.67
CA ALA A 69 -4.21 10.63 -2.80
C ALA A 69 -3.32 11.51 -3.67
N ALA A 70 -2.11 11.80 -3.20
CA ALA A 70 -1.10 12.43 -4.05
C ALA A 70 -0.78 11.53 -5.27
N PRO A 71 -0.50 12.10 -6.46
CA PRO A 71 -0.24 11.30 -7.67
C PRO A 71 0.88 10.28 -7.51
N ALA A 72 1.97 10.65 -6.82
CA ALA A 72 3.09 9.75 -6.56
C ALA A 72 2.69 8.56 -5.66
N SER A 73 1.89 8.81 -4.62
CA SER A 73 1.40 7.77 -3.73
C SER A 73 0.45 6.81 -4.44
N ALA A 74 -0.50 7.35 -5.24
CA ALA A 74 -1.40 6.53 -6.05
C ALA A 74 -0.62 5.63 -7.03
N ALA A 75 0.39 6.18 -7.71
CA ALA A 75 1.25 5.41 -8.62
C ALA A 75 2.07 4.33 -7.88
N ARG A 76 2.55 4.61 -6.66
CA ARG A 76 3.26 3.64 -5.82
C ARG A 76 2.35 2.49 -5.39
N TRP A 77 1.14 2.78 -4.90
CA TRP A 77 0.20 1.74 -4.46
C TRP A 77 -0.28 0.87 -5.62
N LEU A 78 -0.49 1.44 -6.81
CA LEU A 78 -0.81 0.67 -8.03
C LEU A 78 0.30 -0.33 -8.38
N ARG A 79 1.56 0.10 -8.35
CA ARG A 79 2.70 -0.81 -8.60
C ARG A 79 2.80 -1.92 -7.56
N ILE A 80 2.69 -1.57 -6.28
CA ILE A 80 2.76 -2.56 -5.19
C ILE A 80 1.58 -3.54 -5.29
N GLY A 81 0.37 -3.02 -5.47
CA GLY A 81 -0.86 -3.80 -5.61
C GLY A 81 -0.75 -4.81 -6.75
N ALA A 82 -0.34 -4.37 -7.94
CA ALA A 82 -0.10 -5.24 -9.09
C ALA A 82 0.94 -6.36 -8.78
N GLY A 83 2.01 -6.03 -8.05
CA GLY A 83 3.00 -7.00 -7.58
C GLY A 83 2.44 -8.04 -6.61
N LEU A 84 1.49 -7.65 -5.75
CA LEU A 84 0.80 -8.55 -4.82
C LEU A 84 -0.20 -9.47 -5.56
N SER A 85 -0.83 -8.98 -6.63
CA SER A 85 -1.72 -9.76 -7.50
C SER A 85 -0.99 -10.90 -8.23
N LEU A 86 0.31 -10.73 -8.49
CA LEU A 86 1.17 -11.72 -9.13
C LEU A 86 1.45 -12.96 -8.28
N ARG A 87 0.91 -13.07 -7.05
CA ARG A 87 0.75 -14.35 -6.33
C ARG A 87 -0.29 -15.28 -6.99
N ARG A 88 -0.34 -15.29 -8.32
CA ARG A 88 -0.79 -16.46 -9.09
C ARG A 88 0.25 -17.56 -8.81
N PRO A 89 -0.12 -18.83 -8.61
CA PRO A 89 0.90 -19.88 -8.61
C PRO A 89 1.72 -19.73 -9.89
N LEU A 90 3.04 -19.56 -9.73
CA LEU A 90 3.97 -19.64 -10.85
C LEU A 90 3.61 -20.94 -11.59
N PRO A 91 3.46 -20.93 -12.93
CA PRO A 91 3.26 -22.17 -13.67
C PRO A 91 4.35 -23.11 -13.20
N ALA A 92 3.93 -24.26 -12.66
CA ALA A 92 4.78 -25.15 -11.87
C ALA A 92 6.13 -25.29 -12.58
N TYR A 93 7.20 -24.78 -11.95
CA TYR A 93 8.56 -24.99 -12.42
C TYR A 93 8.79 -26.51 -12.35
N ASN A 94 8.56 -27.18 -13.47
CA ASN A 94 8.66 -28.63 -13.58
C ASN A 94 10.15 -28.99 -13.53
N ARG A 95 10.52 -29.90 -12.62
CA ARG A 95 11.90 -30.42 -12.47
C ARG A 95 12.52 -30.94 -13.79
N ARG A 96 11.69 -31.25 -14.80
CA ARG A 96 12.13 -31.68 -16.14
C ARG A 96 12.84 -30.59 -16.95
N THR A 97 12.57 -29.30 -16.73
CA THR A 97 13.28 -28.23 -17.46
C THR A 97 14.64 -27.87 -16.86
N MET A 98 15.01 -28.42 -15.69
CA MET A 98 16.30 -28.16 -15.05
C MET A 98 17.45 -29.05 -15.50
N THR A 99 17.23 -30.10 -16.31
CA THR A 99 18.28 -31.05 -16.74
C THR A 99 18.85 -30.81 -18.13
N ALA A 100 18.42 -29.76 -18.83
CA ALA A 100 18.88 -29.47 -20.20
C ALA A 100 20.02 -28.43 -20.28
N ALA A 101 20.64 -28.07 -19.16
CA ALA A 101 21.70 -27.06 -19.12
C ALA A 101 22.96 -27.51 -18.36
N ALA A 102 23.31 -28.80 -18.46
CA ALA A 102 24.57 -29.35 -17.96
C ALA A 102 25.34 -30.05 -19.08
#